data_AF-A0A7S4L2L4-F1
#
_entry.id   AF-A0A7S4L2L4-F1
#
_cell.length_a   1.000
_cell.length_b   1.000
_cell.length_c   1.000
_cell.angle_alpha   90.00
_cell.angle_beta   90.00
_cell.angle_gamma   90.00
#
_symmetry.space_group_name_H-M   'P 1'
#
loop_
_entity.id
_entity.type
_entity.pdbx_description
1 polymer ?
#
loop_
_entity_poly.entity_id
_entity_poly.type
_entity_poly.pdbx_seq_one_letter_code
_entity_poly.pdbx_strand_id
1 'polypeptide(L)'
;MHNKLLVVFLCSGLELAHGFSLTSGTVFQRRGGLQLSKSSSCQQRSSIPSLAMSIREGKIEVGVSDEVQNVGRGRLLAKDDAIKEVSGKVQGLYDAYPYPPEAVFDGVTCGYNHRWSYTHAYNFVHGHAPVSNEIEILDAGCGTGVTAQYLSHLNPRAKHFDALDLSAEALKVAKERAERAFLVGNPNNAQFHHMSLYDVAKLDRTYDFINCVGVLHHLPDPVKGLRALCERLKPGGIMHIFVYSALGRREIMLMQEALALLQGGECNFKEGVALGREVFKALPDSSRIKTREKERWAMENERDSTFADMYLHPQEVDYTVPSLMQWIDTVSDLDIKFAGFSNPKLWKLDRLLGGAPDALARAKKLSQEQQYRLVELLDPDTFTHYEFFLVKGDVKRKDWREVSDEEFYSAKAIRQAGIQPWPADRVFDQDYNLVQFTDAEYAFLQLCAQDPTVETFEYEEVEEPQAVKDIVAKMDSPITKEEILRLLDLEFLFLQPSK
;
A
#
# COMPACT_ATOMS: atom_id res chain seq x y z
N MET A 1 -0.40 -2.38 25.62
CA MET A 1 -0.99 -2.89 24.36
C MET A 1 -1.32 -1.79 23.34
N HIS A 2 -1.61 -0.55 23.74
CA HIS A 2 -1.94 0.54 22.79
C HIS A 2 -0.75 1.11 21.97
N ASN A 3 0.51 0.91 22.39
CA ASN A 3 1.69 1.41 21.64
C ASN A 3 2.28 0.43 20.62
N LYS A 4 1.77 -0.80 20.50
CA LYS A 4 2.33 -1.82 19.59
C LYS A 4 1.61 -1.93 18.24
N LEU A 5 0.34 -1.51 18.16
CA LEU A 5 -0.41 -1.51 16.90
C LEU A 5 0.06 -0.41 15.93
N LEU A 6 0.56 0.72 16.44
CA LEU A 6 0.86 1.93 15.66
C LEU A 6 2.02 1.76 14.64
N VAL A 7 2.90 0.77 14.82
CA VAL A 7 4.09 0.57 13.97
C VAL A 7 3.73 0.02 12.58
N VAL A 8 2.61 -0.69 12.45
CA VAL A 8 2.11 -1.16 11.15
C VAL A 8 1.53 0.01 10.35
N PHE A 9 0.81 0.94 11.01
CA PHE A 9 0.10 2.06 10.37
C PHE A 9 0.99 2.98 9.52
N LEU A 10 2.20 3.31 10.02
CA LEU A 10 3.08 4.31 9.40
C LEU A 10 3.89 3.77 8.20
N CYS A 11 4.16 2.47 8.14
CA CYS A 11 4.94 1.87 7.05
C CYS A 11 4.10 1.06 6.05
N SER A 12 2.85 0.73 6.38
CA SER A 12 1.95 -0.04 5.50
C SER A 12 0.74 0.77 5.01
N GLY A 13 0.70 2.09 5.26
CA GLY A 13 -0.44 2.95 4.92
C GLY A 13 -1.79 2.41 5.40
N LEU A 14 -1.84 1.53 6.41
CA LEU A 14 -3.07 0.86 6.77
C LEU A 14 -3.97 1.88 7.45
N GLU A 15 -5.10 2.21 6.84
CA GLU A 15 -6.05 3.18 7.38
C GLU A 15 -6.96 2.51 8.40
N LEU A 16 -7.07 3.08 9.61
CA LEU A 16 -8.22 2.85 10.46
C LEU A 16 -9.39 3.65 9.87
N ALA A 17 -10.13 3.03 8.95
CA ALA A 17 -11.54 3.34 8.86
C ALA A 17 -12.16 3.08 10.24
N HIS A 18 -13.14 3.89 10.65
CA HIS A 18 -13.84 3.90 11.95
C HIS A 18 -13.31 4.91 12.98
N GLY A 19 -13.71 6.16 12.78
CA GLY A 19 -13.83 7.12 13.86
C GLY A 19 -14.91 6.68 14.85
N PHE A 20 -14.50 6.16 16.01
CA PHE A 20 -15.37 6.07 17.17
C PHE A 20 -15.25 7.36 17.99
N SER A 21 -16.16 8.31 17.73
CA SER A 21 -16.42 9.41 18.66
C SER A 21 -17.45 8.94 19.69
N LEU A 22 -17.00 8.57 20.88
CA LEU A 22 -17.88 8.47 22.05
C LEU A 22 -17.98 9.85 22.68
N THR A 23 -18.98 10.62 22.27
CA THR A 23 -19.41 11.82 22.99
C THR A 23 -20.75 11.54 23.64
N SER A 24 -20.73 11.46 24.97
CA SER A 24 -21.92 11.39 25.81
C SER A 24 -22.69 12.72 25.70
N GLY A 25 -23.74 12.76 24.87
CA GLY A 25 -24.64 13.89 24.75
C GLY A 25 -25.80 13.79 25.74
N THR A 26 -25.74 14.57 26.83
CA THR A 26 -26.93 14.90 27.63
C THR A 26 -27.72 16.00 26.93
N VAL A 27 -29.00 15.72 26.71
CA VAL A 27 -29.99 16.58 26.05
C VAL A 27 -30.25 17.86 26.83
N PHE A 28 -30.23 19.02 26.17
CA PHE A 28 -31.12 20.14 26.54
C PHE A 28 -31.62 20.88 25.30
N GLN A 29 -32.92 20.78 25.07
CA GLN A 29 -33.70 21.61 24.15
C GLN A 29 -33.60 23.09 24.56
N ARG A 30 -33.51 23.99 23.58
CA ARG A 30 -34.24 25.27 23.63
C ARG A 30 -34.59 25.78 22.23
N ARG A 31 -35.88 26.10 22.11
CA ARG A 31 -36.56 26.71 20.96
C ARG A 31 -36.12 28.16 20.77
N GLY A 32 -36.17 28.63 19.53
CA GLY A 32 -36.20 30.05 19.19
C GLY A 32 -36.13 30.26 17.68
N GLY A 33 -37.28 30.32 17.02
CA GLY A 33 -37.37 30.78 15.63
C GLY A 33 -37.45 32.31 15.57
N LEU A 34 -36.99 32.90 14.47
CA LEU A 34 -37.67 34.06 13.89
C LEU A 34 -37.31 34.29 12.40
N GLN A 35 -38.28 34.91 11.73
CA GLN A 35 -38.51 35.18 10.31
C GLN A 35 -37.37 35.79 9.49
N LEU A 36 -37.35 35.37 8.21
CA LEU A 36 -36.77 36.09 7.07
C LEU A 36 -37.72 37.20 6.57
N SER A 37 -37.20 38.40 6.36
CA SER A 37 -37.84 39.46 5.56
C SER A 37 -36.97 39.81 4.35
N LYS A 38 -37.64 40.08 3.22
CA LYS A 38 -37.07 40.51 1.93
C LYS A 38 -37.09 42.04 1.82
N SER A 39 -36.06 42.63 1.21
CA SER A 39 -36.14 43.85 0.38
C SER A 39 -34.78 44.12 -0.29
N SER A 40 -34.67 43.98 -1.62
CA SER A 40 -34.56 45.06 -2.65
C SER A 40 -33.20 45.80 -2.65
N SER A 41 -32.28 45.48 -3.57
CA SER A 41 -32.10 46.07 -4.91
C SER A 41 -31.11 47.25 -4.95
N CYS A 42 -29.99 47.09 -5.66
CA CYS A 42 -29.41 48.16 -6.49
C CYS A 42 -28.45 47.55 -7.52
N GLN A 43 -28.70 47.87 -8.80
CA GLN A 43 -27.87 47.52 -9.95
C GLN A 43 -26.73 48.53 -10.09
N GLN A 44 -25.53 48.07 -10.45
CA GLN A 44 -24.68 48.79 -11.41
C GLN A 44 -23.81 47.80 -12.18
N ARG A 45 -23.98 47.82 -13.51
CA ARG A 45 -23.22 47.01 -14.48
C ARG A 45 -21.86 47.66 -14.72
N SER A 46 -20.82 46.85 -14.78
CA SER A 46 -19.76 46.99 -15.80
C SER A 46 -19.21 45.61 -16.15
N SER A 47 -18.80 45.48 -17.41
CA SER A 47 -18.73 44.28 -18.24
C SER A 47 -17.67 43.23 -17.85
N ILE A 48 -18.09 41.96 -17.75
CA ILE A 48 -17.23 40.76 -17.75
C ILE A 48 -17.68 39.91 -18.96
N PRO A 49 -16.77 39.32 -19.78
CA PRO A 49 -17.17 38.49 -20.91
C PRO A 49 -17.90 37.24 -20.41
N SER A 50 -19.10 37.00 -20.94
CA SER A 50 -19.89 35.80 -20.65
C SER A 50 -19.17 34.55 -21.13
N LEU A 51 -18.92 33.58 -20.24
CA LEU A 51 -18.68 32.19 -20.65
C LEU A 51 -19.93 31.71 -21.41
N ALA A 52 -19.82 31.59 -22.72
CA ALA A 52 -20.84 30.93 -23.53
C ALA A 52 -20.64 29.41 -23.41
N MET A 53 -21.51 28.74 -22.64
CA MET A 53 -21.67 27.29 -22.74
C MET A 53 -22.31 26.97 -24.10
N SER A 54 -21.52 26.44 -25.03
CA SER A 54 -22.05 25.80 -26.23
C SER A 54 -22.09 24.30 -25.97
N ILE A 55 -23.29 23.74 -25.85
CA ILE A 55 -23.53 22.30 -25.91
C ILE A 55 -23.48 21.93 -27.40
N ARG A 56 -22.39 21.33 -27.84
CA ARG A 56 -22.35 20.56 -29.09
C ARG A 56 -21.94 19.13 -28.79
N GLU A 57 -22.83 18.21 -29.13
CA GLU A 57 -22.59 16.77 -29.28
C GLU A 57 -21.96 16.05 -28.07
N GLY A 58 -22.72 15.98 -26.96
CA GLY A 58 -22.77 14.77 -26.13
C GLY A 58 -21.50 14.27 -25.43
N LYS A 59 -20.43 15.06 -25.33
CA LYS A 59 -19.27 14.79 -24.47
C LYS A 59 -19.17 15.84 -23.37
N ILE A 60 -19.22 15.40 -22.11
CA ILE A 60 -18.83 16.23 -20.98
C ILE A 60 -17.33 16.06 -20.83
N GLU A 61 -16.55 17.02 -21.34
CA GLU A 61 -15.15 17.17 -20.95
C GLU A 61 -15.12 18.05 -19.70
N VAL A 62 -14.93 17.42 -18.54
CA VAL A 62 -14.62 18.13 -17.29
C VAL A 62 -13.13 18.48 -17.34
N GLY A 63 -12.82 19.72 -17.69
CA GLY A 63 -11.45 20.24 -17.65
C GLY A 63 -10.91 20.28 -16.23
N VAL A 64 -10.09 19.30 -15.88
CA VAL A 64 -9.01 19.46 -14.90
C VAL A 64 -7.85 20.11 -15.67
N SER A 65 -7.15 21.07 -15.07
CA SER A 65 -6.05 21.81 -15.72
C SER A 65 -5.12 20.89 -16.54
N ASP A 66 -4.64 21.39 -17.68
CA ASP A 66 -3.80 20.66 -18.65
C ASP A 66 -2.52 20.04 -18.06
N GLU A 67 -2.17 20.34 -16.81
CA GLU A 67 -1.06 19.74 -16.08
C GLU A 67 -1.37 18.32 -15.57
N VAL A 68 -2.63 18.00 -15.25
CA VAL A 68 -3.04 16.65 -14.79
C VAL A 68 -3.26 15.70 -15.98
N GLN A 69 -3.48 16.23 -17.20
CA GLN A 69 -3.65 15.41 -18.41
C GLN A 69 -2.32 14.95 -19.05
N ASN A 70 -1.18 15.44 -18.58
CA ASN A 70 0.11 15.21 -19.25
C ASN A 70 0.86 13.92 -18.86
N VAL A 71 0.23 13.01 -18.10
CA VAL A 71 0.84 11.69 -17.83
C VAL A 71 0.87 10.80 -19.09
N GLY A 72 0.16 11.19 -20.16
CA GLY A 72 -0.10 10.30 -21.30
C GLY A 72 0.43 10.68 -22.68
N ARG A 73 1.15 11.80 -22.83
CA ARG A 73 1.78 12.15 -24.11
C ARG A 73 3.20 12.64 -23.89
N GLY A 74 4.14 11.69 -23.93
CA GLY A 74 5.54 11.94 -24.25
C GLY A 74 6.15 13.20 -23.65
N ARG A 75 6.32 13.24 -22.32
CA ARG A 75 7.47 13.98 -21.79
C ARG A 75 8.70 13.25 -22.30
N LEU A 76 9.55 13.99 -23.01
CA LEU A 76 10.93 13.63 -23.28
C LEU A 76 11.51 13.00 -22.01
N LEU A 77 11.98 11.75 -22.10
CA LEU A 77 12.76 11.08 -21.06
C LEU A 77 13.67 12.12 -20.40
N ALA A 78 13.59 12.26 -19.08
CA ALA A 78 14.41 13.24 -18.39
C ALA A 78 15.87 12.97 -18.77
N LYS A 79 16.56 13.98 -19.28
CA LYS A 79 17.99 13.83 -19.63
C LYS A 79 18.73 13.35 -18.39
N ASP A 80 19.74 12.49 -18.56
CA ASP A 80 20.45 11.88 -17.42
C ASP A 80 20.99 12.92 -16.42
N ASP A 81 21.36 14.11 -16.88
CA ASP A 81 21.80 15.21 -16.01
C ASP A 81 20.66 15.75 -15.13
N ALA A 82 19.44 15.87 -15.67
CA ALA A 82 18.26 16.27 -14.90
C ALA A 82 17.84 15.18 -13.90
N ILE A 83 17.94 13.90 -14.30
CA ILE A 83 17.71 12.77 -13.38
C ILE A 83 18.68 12.86 -12.19
N LYS A 84 19.97 13.08 -12.46
CA LYS A 84 20.99 13.21 -11.40
C LYS A 84 20.73 14.40 -10.48
N GLU A 85 20.39 15.56 -11.02
CA GLU A 85 20.10 16.75 -10.21
C GLU A 85 18.92 16.52 -9.26
N VAL A 86 17.79 16.05 -9.79
CA VAL A 86 16.59 15.78 -8.98
C VAL A 86 16.84 14.66 -7.97
N SER A 87 17.50 13.57 -8.39
CA SER A 87 17.86 12.48 -7.47
C SER A 87 18.78 12.97 -6.34
N GLY A 88 19.68 13.90 -6.62
CA GLY A 88 20.53 14.52 -5.59
C GLY A 88 19.73 15.37 -4.58
N LYS A 89 18.68 16.07 -5.02
CA LYS A 89 17.76 16.78 -4.11
C LYS A 89 16.95 15.81 -3.23
N VAL A 90 16.44 14.74 -3.83
CA VAL A 90 15.73 13.66 -3.10
C VAL A 90 16.67 13.00 -2.09
N GLN A 91 17.89 12.65 -2.48
CA GLN A 91 18.92 12.14 -1.58
C GLN A 91 19.19 13.11 -0.43
N GLY A 92 19.33 14.40 -0.73
CA GLY A 92 19.54 15.44 0.28
C GLY A 92 18.41 15.56 1.30
N LEU A 93 17.15 15.30 0.91
CA LEU A 93 16.02 15.26 1.84
C LEU A 93 16.19 14.11 2.83
N TYR A 94 16.41 12.90 2.34
CA TYR A 94 16.53 11.71 3.18
C TYR A 94 17.84 11.63 3.96
N ASP A 95 18.91 12.28 3.49
CA ASP A 95 20.13 12.46 4.27
C ASP A 95 19.92 13.46 5.42
N ALA A 96 19.12 14.50 5.21
CA ALA A 96 18.77 15.46 6.27
C ALA A 96 17.75 14.88 7.27
N TYR A 97 16.83 14.05 6.76
CA TYR A 97 15.73 13.44 7.49
C TYR A 97 15.56 11.97 7.08
N PRO A 98 16.34 11.04 7.65
CA PRO A 98 16.20 9.62 7.39
C PRO A 98 14.76 9.13 7.63
N TYR A 99 14.19 8.45 6.65
CA TYR A 99 12.78 8.04 6.62
C TYR A 99 12.63 6.54 6.28
N PRO A 100 11.65 5.83 6.86
CA PRO A 100 10.70 6.32 7.85
C PRO A 100 11.33 6.42 9.26
N PRO A 101 10.85 7.33 10.15
CA PRO A 101 11.57 7.73 11.36
C PRO A 101 11.30 6.86 12.60
N GLU A 102 10.95 5.59 12.39
CA GLU A 102 10.62 4.62 13.44
C GLU A 102 11.85 4.34 14.29
N ALA A 103 11.64 4.18 15.59
CA ALA A 103 12.73 3.84 16.49
C ALA A 103 13.36 2.49 16.12
N VAL A 104 14.68 2.39 16.31
CA VAL A 104 15.39 1.12 16.26
C VAL A 104 15.28 0.44 17.63
N PHE A 105 14.95 -0.84 17.66
CA PHE A 105 14.82 -1.63 18.89
C PHE A 105 15.38 -3.04 18.69
N ASP A 106 15.66 -3.71 19.80
CA ASP A 106 16.19 -5.08 19.79
C ASP A 106 15.06 -6.11 19.61
N GLY A 107 15.31 -7.12 18.77
CA GLY A 107 14.41 -8.27 18.57
C GLY A 107 13.46 -8.16 17.38
N VAL A 108 12.55 -9.14 17.29
CA VAL A 108 11.65 -9.31 16.15
C VAL A 108 10.59 -8.21 16.10
N THR A 109 10.29 -7.76 14.89
CA THR A 109 9.26 -6.75 14.66
C THR A 109 7.89 -7.29 15.03
N CYS A 110 7.12 -6.54 15.82
CA CYS A 110 5.76 -6.93 16.15
C CYS A 110 4.80 -6.57 15.02
N GLY A 111 3.84 -7.46 14.75
CA GLY A 111 2.79 -7.24 13.76
C GLY A 111 3.05 -8.01 12.47
N TYR A 112 2.06 -8.02 11.59
CA TYR A 112 2.10 -8.77 10.35
C TYR A 112 1.55 -7.91 9.23
N ASN A 113 2.35 -7.69 8.19
CA ASN A 113 1.88 -7.10 6.95
C ASN A 113 1.86 -8.19 5.88
N HIS A 114 0.65 -8.60 5.50
CA HIS A 114 0.43 -9.68 4.56
C HIS A 114 1.08 -9.45 3.19
N ARG A 115 1.25 -8.19 2.78
CA ARG A 115 1.86 -7.83 1.49
C ARG A 115 3.36 -8.10 1.43
N TRP A 116 4.01 -8.21 2.59
CA TRP A 116 5.44 -8.49 2.71
C TRP A 116 5.75 -9.97 2.96
N SER A 117 4.73 -10.83 3.09
CA SER A 117 4.88 -12.29 3.03
C SER A 117 4.79 -12.76 1.58
N TYR A 118 5.83 -13.43 1.09
CA TYR A 118 5.82 -14.00 -0.26
C TYR A 118 4.72 -15.06 -0.41
N THR A 119 4.52 -15.93 0.58
CA THR A 119 3.44 -16.92 0.56
C THR A 119 2.09 -16.26 0.32
N HIS A 120 1.82 -15.16 1.03
CA HIS A 120 0.55 -14.43 0.88
C HIS A 120 0.46 -13.68 -0.46
N ALA A 121 1.50 -12.94 -0.86
CA ALA A 121 1.53 -12.26 -2.16
C ALA A 121 1.37 -13.26 -3.33
N TYR A 122 2.02 -14.41 -3.24
CA TYR A 122 1.89 -15.49 -4.21
C TYR A 122 0.48 -16.08 -4.22
N ASN A 123 -0.15 -16.30 -3.05
CA ASN A 123 -1.54 -16.73 -2.97
C ASN A 123 -2.51 -15.69 -3.55
N PHE A 124 -2.28 -14.40 -3.33
CA PHE A 124 -3.09 -13.33 -3.92
C PHE A 124 -3.09 -13.44 -5.46
N VAL A 125 -1.89 -13.54 -6.05
CA VAL A 125 -1.66 -13.56 -7.51
C VAL A 125 -2.10 -14.89 -8.14
N HIS A 126 -1.71 -16.03 -7.56
CA HIS A 126 -1.88 -17.36 -8.15
C HIS A 126 -3.07 -18.16 -7.59
N GLY A 127 -3.66 -17.74 -6.47
CA GLY A 127 -4.78 -18.44 -5.82
C GLY A 127 -4.37 -19.67 -5.00
N HIS A 128 -3.08 -19.86 -4.76
CA HIS A 128 -2.54 -20.96 -3.96
C HIS A 128 -1.18 -20.60 -3.37
N ALA A 129 -0.73 -21.32 -2.34
CA ALA A 129 0.62 -21.14 -1.79
C ALA A 129 1.71 -21.64 -2.76
N PRO A 130 2.91 -21.04 -2.76
CA PRO A 130 4.02 -21.45 -3.62
C PRO A 130 4.55 -22.83 -3.20
N VAL A 131 5.13 -23.58 -4.14
CA VAL A 131 5.74 -24.90 -3.87
C VAL A 131 7.07 -24.77 -3.11
N SER A 132 7.75 -23.63 -3.25
CA SER A 132 9.00 -23.32 -2.56
C SER A 132 8.96 -21.89 -2.04
N ASN A 133 9.47 -21.69 -0.82
CA ASN A 133 9.72 -20.37 -0.23
C ASN A 133 11.22 -20.03 -0.22
N GLU A 134 12.04 -20.82 -0.90
CA GLU A 134 13.45 -20.49 -1.10
C GLU A 134 13.62 -19.52 -2.28
N ILE A 135 13.46 -18.23 -2.01
CA ILE A 135 13.34 -17.18 -3.02
C ILE A 135 14.44 -16.13 -2.95
N GLU A 136 14.59 -15.37 -4.04
CA GLU A 136 15.42 -14.17 -4.14
C GLU A 136 14.53 -12.93 -3.94
N ILE A 137 14.86 -12.10 -2.95
CA ILE A 137 14.08 -10.89 -2.60
C ILE A 137 14.89 -9.61 -2.84
N LEU A 138 14.25 -8.58 -3.37
CA LEU A 138 14.75 -7.21 -3.43
C LEU A 138 13.81 -6.25 -2.69
N ASP A 139 14.34 -5.47 -1.76
CA ASP A 139 13.69 -4.26 -1.23
C ASP A 139 14.30 -3.01 -1.90
N ALA A 140 13.57 -2.44 -2.85
CA ALA A 140 14.04 -1.35 -3.71
C ALA A 140 13.62 0.01 -3.16
N GLY A 141 14.55 0.68 -2.46
CA GLY A 141 14.34 1.91 -1.69
C GLY A 141 13.96 1.60 -0.25
N CYS A 142 14.83 0.91 0.46
CA CYS A 142 14.55 0.36 1.80
C CYS A 142 14.51 1.42 2.91
N GLY A 143 14.91 2.67 2.64
CA GLY A 143 14.96 3.75 3.62
C GLY A 143 15.76 3.39 4.87
N THR A 144 15.20 3.66 6.04
CA THR A 144 15.75 3.28 7.37
C THR A 144 15.57 1.79 7.72
N GLY A 145 15.18 0.96 6.76
CA GLY A 145 15.16 -0.50 6.85
C GLY A 145 13.94 -1.10 7.54
N VAL A 146 12.86 -0.34 7.77
CA VAL A 146 11.65 -0.90 8.39
C VAL A 146 11.04 -2.01 7.52
N THR A 147 10.83 -1.75 6.23
CA THR A 147 10.35 -2.75 5.27
C THR A 147 11.29 -3.94 5.17
N ALA A 148 12.60 -3.70 5.09
CA ALA A 148 13.61 -4.74 5.04
C ALA A 148 13.57 -5.67 6.26
N GLN A 149 13.38 -5.09 7.46
CA GLN A 149 13.23 -5.84 8.70
C GLN A 149 12.02 -6.78 8.64
N TYR A 150 10.84 -6.27 8.24
CA TYR A 150 9.64 -7.12 8.10
C TYR A 150 9.77 -8.18 7.00
N LEU A 151 10.28 -7.81 5.82
CA LEU A 151 10.45 -8.76 4.72
C LEU A 151 11.37 -9.91 5.13
N SER A 152 12.46 -9.63 5.85
CA SER A 152 13.34 -10.68 6.37
C SER A 152 12.62 -11.57 7.39
N HIS A 153 11.83 -10.97 8.30
CA HIS A 153 11.09 -11.73 9.32
C HIS A 153 9.98 -12.62 8.76
N LEU A 154 9.29 -12.15 7.73
CA LEU A 154 8.15 -12.83 7.11
C LEU A 154 8.56 -13.83 6.02
N ASN A 155 9.83 -13.83 5.61
CA ASN A 155 10.35 -14.76 4.60
C ASN A 155 11.63 -15.45 5.12
N PRO A 156 11.57 -16.19 6.24
CA PRO A 156 12.75 -16.78 6.89
C PRO A 156 13.46 -17.83 6.02
N ARG A 157 12.80 -18.36 4.97
CA ARG A 157 13.36 -19.33 4.03
C ARG A 157 13.97 -18.70 2.77
N ALA A 158 13.94 -17.38 2.61
CA ALA A 158 14.53 -16.70 1.46
C ALA A 158 16.02 -17.05 1.30
N LYS A 159 16.48 -17.34 0.07
CA LYS A 159 17.89 -17.68 -0.19
C LYS A 159 18.79 -16.46 -0.10
N HIS A 160 18.27 -15.32 -0.53
CA HIS A 160 19.02 -14.08 -0.66
C HIS A 160 18.09 -12.89 -0.51
N PHE A 161 18.62 -11.82 0.09
CA PHE A 161 17.90 -10.60 0.33
C PHE A 161 18.80 -9.40 0.00
N ASP A 162 18.45 -8.65 -1.05
CA ASP A 162 19.10 -7.36 -1.36
C ASP A 162 18.19 -6.22 -0.91
N ALA A 163 18.75 -5.22 -0.26
CA ALA A 163 18.09 -3.96 0.06
C ALA A 163 18.94 -2.81 -0.47
N LEU A 164 18.33 -1.91 -1.24
CA LEU A 164 19.04 -0.75 -1.78
C LEU A 164 18.35 0.55 -1.39
N ASP A 165 19.15 1.60 -1.22
CA ASP A 165 18.66 2.97 -1.07
C ASP A 165 19.70 3.98 -1.56
N LEU A 166 19.23 5.17 -1.93
CA LEU A 166 20.09 6.26 -2.38
C LEU A 166 20.66 7.08 -1.21
N SER A 167 20.02 7.09 -0.04
CA SER A 167 20.50 7.84 1.13
C SER A 167 21.48 7.02 1.96
N ALA A 168 22.68 7.57 2.17
CA ALA A 168 23.69 6.93 3.01
C ALA A 168 23.30 6.98 4.50
N GLU A 169 22.65 8.05 4.94
CA GLU A 169 22.20 8.20 6.34
C GLU A 169 21.01 7.30 6.65
N ALA A 170 20.05 7.15 5.73
CA ALA A 170 18.97 6.17 5.89
C ALA A 170 19.51 4.73 5.95
N LEU A 171 20.45 4.37 5.06
CA LEU A 171 21.08 3.04 5.07
C LEU A 171 21.89 2.75 6.33
N LYS A 172 22.48 3.77 6.95
CA LYS A 172 23.16 3.60 8.23
C LYS A 172 22.17 3.13 9.30
N VAL A 173 20.98 3.75 9.37
CA VAL A 173 19.90 3.33 10.28
C VAL A 173 19.37 1.95 9.89
N ALA A 174 19.24 1.64 8.60
CA ALA A 174 18.78 0.33 8.12
C ALA A 174 19.71 -0.81 8.56
N LYS A 175 21.03 -0.60 8.44
CA LYS A 175 22.05 -1.55 8.89
C LYS A 175 22.01 -1.74 10.40
N GLU A 176 21.92 -0.65 11.15
CA GLU A 176 21.77 -0.73 12.62
C GLU A 176 20.49 -1.49 13.02
N ARG A 177 19.37 -1.23 12.32
CA ARG A 177 18.11 -1.92 12.56
C ARG A 177 18.22 -3.40 12.28
N ALA A 178 18.84 -3.79 11.17
CA ALA A 178 19.13 -5.18 10.89
C ALA A 178 19.97 -5.81 12.01
N GLU A 179 21.10 -5.21 12.37
CA GLU A 179 21.98 -5.72 13.42
C GLU A 179 21.26 -5.95 14.76
N ARG A 180 20.35 -5.06 15.15
CA ARG A 180 19.60 -5.17 16.42
C ARG A 180 18.37 -6.09 16.34
N ALA A 181 17.76 -6.20 15.16
CA ALA A 181 16.66 -7.13 14.92
C ALA A 181 17.12 -8.59 14.97
N PHE A 182 18.32 -8.87 14.46
CA PHE A 182 18.84 -10.22 14.22
C PHE A 182 19.75 -10.76 15.34
N LEU A 183 19.41 -10.49 16.60
CA LEU A 183 20.12 -11.09 17.73
C LEU A 183 19.77 -12.59 17.86
N VAL A 184 20.60 -13.39 17.17
CA VAL A 184 20.93 -14.82 17.37
C VAL A 184 19.97 -15.86 16.75
N GLY A 185 20.13 -16.19 15.46
CA GLY A 185 19.75 -17.53 14.99
C GLY A 185 19.54 -17.81 13.50
N ASN A 186 19.02 -16.88 12.69
CA ASN A 186 18.71 -17.17 11.27
C ASN A 186 19.34 -16.18 10.25
N PRO A 187 20.20 -16.64 9.31
CA PRO A 187 21.18 -15.84 8.56
C PRO A 187 20.76 -15.44 7.14
N ASN A 188 19.58 -14.87 6.95
CA ASN A 188 19.29 -14.23 5.66
C ASN A 188 20.09 -12.92 5.60
N ASN A 189 21.30 -13.01 5.01
CA ASN A 189 22.25 -11.93 4.80
C ASN A 189 21.61 -10.80 3.97
N ALA A 190 20.80 -9.95 4.61
CA ALA A 190 20.33 -8.73 3.98
C ALA A 190 21.55 -7.91 3.57
N GLN A 191 21.78 -7.81 2.27
CA GLN A 191 22.87 -7.02 1.72
C GLN A 191 22.35 -5.62 1.43
N PHE A 192 22.92 -4.64 2.14
CA PHE A 192 22.53 -3.24 2.01
C PHE A 192 23.43 -2.51 1.01
N HIS A 193 22.83 -2.01 -0.07
CA HIS A 193 23.52 -1.36 -1.18
C HIS A 193 23.20 0.13 -1.22
N HIS A 194 24.23 0.97 -1.07
CA HIS A 194 24.11 2.39 -1.33
C HIS A 194 24.15 2.62 -2.85
N MET A 195 22.98 2.68 -3.46
CA MET A 195 22.84 2.81 -4.91
C MET A 195 21.50 3.41 -5.31
N SER A 196 21.47 4.05 -6.48
CA SER A 196 20.22 4.41 -7.12
C SER A 196 19.50 3.16 -7.62
N LEU A 197 18.18 3.13 -7.49
CA LEU A 197 17.32 2.10 -8.08
C LEU A 197 17.50 2.00 -9.60
N TYR A 198 17.80 3.10 -10.29
CA TYR A 198 18.11 3.09 -11.73
C TYR A 198 19.31 2.21 -12.08
N ASP A 199 20.19 1.96 -11.11
CA ASP A 199 21.41 1.17 -11.27
C ASP A 199 21.24 -0.29 -10.82
N VAL A 200 20.03 -0.75 -10.48
CA VAL A 200 19.75 -2.10 -9.94
C VAL A 200 20.32 -3.24 -10.80
N ALA A 201 20.50 -3.01 -12.10
CA ALA A 201 21.16 -3.93 -13.03
C ALA A 201 22.58 -4.33 -12.59
N LYS A 202 23.29 -3.47 -11.84
CA LYS A 202 24.66 -3.71 -11.36
C LYS A 202 24.74 -4.83 -10.33
N LEU A 203 23.62 -5.23 -9.71
CA LEU A 203 23.57 -6.35 -8.77
C LEU A 203 23.64 -7.73 -9.46
N ASP A 204 23.49 -7.78 -10.79
CA ASP A 204 23.55 -9.01 -11.61
C ASP A 204 22.71 -10.18 -11.05
N ARG A 205 21.53 -9.85 -10.52
CA ARG A 205 20.60 -10.80 -9.89
C ARG A 205 19.18 -10.57 -10.39
N THR A 206 18.39 -11.64 -10.40
CA THR A 206 16.94 -11.58 -10.65
C THR A 206 16.18 -12.09 -9.44
N TYR A 207 14.96 -11.61 -9.26
CA TYR A 207 14.19 -11.77 -8.02
C TYR A 207 12.86 -12.45 -8.28
N ASP A 208 12.44 -13.30 -7.34
CA ASP A 208 11.10 -13.88 -7.32
C ASP A 208 10.11 -12.88 -6.68
N PHE A 209 10.61 -12.04 -5.78
CA PHE A 209 9.80 -11.03 -5.10
C PHE A 209 10.54 -9.70 -5.01
N ILE A 210 9.93 -8.64 -5.54
CA ILE A 210 10.45 -7.26 -5.43
C ILE A 210 9.44 -6.44 -4.62
N ASN A 211 9.87 -5.86 -3.50
CA ASN A 211 9.12 -4.86 -2.77
C ASN A 211 9.63 -3.46 -3.14
N CYS A 212 8.76 -2.56 -3.57
CA CYS A 212 9.10 -1.18 -3.89
C CYS A 212 7.99 -0.24 -3.39
N VAL A 213 8.08 0.13 -2.12
CA VAL A 213 7.04 0.86 -1.40
C VAL A 213 7.51 2.27 -1.09
N GLY A 214 6.80 3.30 -1.54
CA GLY A 214 7.17 4.68 -1.19
C GLY A 214 8.24 5.30 -2.08
N VAL A 215 8.49 4.77 -3.29
CA VAL A 215 9.73 5.08 -4.04
C VAL A 215 9.48 5.57 -5.46
N LEU A 216 8.74 4.81 -6.27
CA LEU A 216 8.67 5.07 -7.72
C LEU A 216 8.07 6.44 -8.09
N HIS A 217 7.18 6.98 -7.25
CA HIS A 217 6.60 8.32 -7.45
C HIS A 217 7.55 9.45 -7.07
N HIS A 218 8.63 9.16 -6.34
CA HIS A 218 9.69 10.13 -6.01
C HIS A 218 10.81 10.18 -7.04
N LEU A 219 10.68 9.40 -8.11
CA LEU A 219 11.66 9.37 -9.19
C LEU A 219 11.40 10.50 -10.20
N PRO A 220 12.47 11.13 -10.75
CA PRO A 220 12.34 12.08 -11.86
C PRO A 220 11.86 11.43 -13.16
N ASP A 221 12.14 10.14 -13.34
CA ASP A 221 11.63 9.30 -14.45
C ASP A 221 11.09 7.97 -13.88
N PRO A 222 9.81 7.93 -13.47
CA PRO A 222 9.17 6.73 -12.93
C PRO A 222 9.07 5.57 -13.94
N VAL A 223 9.01 5.87 -15.25
CA VAL A 223 8.95 4.84 -16.30
C VAL A 223 10.28 4.09 -16.38
N LYS A 224 11.40 4.82 -16.43
CA LYS A 224 12.75 4.24 -16.39
C LYS A 224 12.97 3.44 -15.10
N GLY A 225 12.44 3.91 -13.97
CA GLY A 225 12.55 3.23 -12.67
C GLY A 225 11.78 1.92 -12.63
N LEU A 226 10.50 1.93 -13.02
CA LEU A 226 9.67 0.73 -13.09
C LEU A 226 10.27 -0.31 -14.04
N ARG A 227 10.71 0.13 -15.23
CA ARG A 227 11.38 -0.76 -16.20
C ARG A 227 12.61 -1.43 -15.62
N ALA A 228 13.48 -0.68 -14.92
CA ALA A 228 14.70 -1.21 -14.32
C ALA A 228 14.40 -2.35 -13.33
N LEU A 229 13.32 -2.25 -12.55
CA LEU A 229 12.88 -3.32 -11.64
C LEU A 229 12.25 -4.51 -12.40
N CYS A 230 11.36 -4.25 -13.36
CA CYS A 230 10.68 -5.30 -14.13
C CYS A 230 11.67 -6.20 -14.91
N GLU A 231 12.77 -5.63 -15.39
CA GLU A 231 13.85 -6.40 -16.03
C GLU A 231 14.61 -7.32 -15.06
N ARG A 232 14.55 -7.06 -13.76
CA ARG A 232 15.13 -7.91 -12.72
C ARG A 232 14.13 -8.91 -12.14
N LEU A 233 12.87 -8.86 -12.54
CA LEU A 233 11.86 -9.82 -12.11
C LEU A 233 12.01 -11.13 -12.90
N LYS A 234 12.03 -12.27 -12.21
CA LYS A 234 12.01 -13.61 -12.82
C LYS A 234 10.65 -13.88 -13.48
N PRO A 235 10.55 -14.79 -14.47
CA PRO A 235 9.25 -15.29 -14.92
C PRO A 235 8.45 -15.86 -13.75
N GLY A 236 7.19 -15.44 -13.61
CA GLY A 236 6.34 -15.76 -12.45
C GLY A 236 6.66 -14.95 -11.18
N GLY A 237 7.67 -14.07 -11.22
CA GLY A 237 8.02 -13.20 -10.10
C GLY A 237 6.96 -12.11 -9.87
N ILE A 238 6.83 -11.69 -8.63
CA ILE A 238 5.82 -10.75 -8.14
C ILE A 238 6.50 -9.46 -7.68
N MET A 239 5.90 -8.31 -7.99
CA MET A 239 6.35 -7.02 -7.49
C MET A 239 5.23 -6.34 -6.72
N HIS A 240 5.50 -5.97 -5.46
CA HIS A 240 4.63 -5.15 -4.64
C HIS A 240 5.02 -3.68 -4.79
N ILE A 241 4.04 -2.83 -5.14
CA ILE A 241 4.25 -1.40 -5.39
C ILE A 241 3.30 -0.57 -4.55
N PHE A 242 3.82 0.51 -3.95
CA PHE A 242 3.06 1.62 -3.38
C PHE A 242 3.39 2.90 -4.15
N VAL A 243 2.36 3.63 -4.61
CA VAL A 243 2.50 5.00 -5.13
C VAL A 243 1.35 5.90 -4.70
N TYR A 244 1.58 7.22 -4.69
CA TYR A 244 0.60 8.18 -4.20
C TYR A 244 -0.58 8.46 -5.14
N SER A 245 -1.74 8.77 -4.55
CA SER A 245 -2.96 9.13 -5.27
C SER A 245 -3.16 10.64 -5.32
N ALA A 246 -3.38 11.16 -6.52
CA ALA A 246 -3.62 12.59 -6.78
C ALA A 246 -4.93 13.09 -6.13
N LEU A 247 -5.96 12.25 -6.04
CA LEU A 247 -7.23 12.68 -5.47
C LEU A 247 -7.19 12.70 -3.94
N GLY A 248 -6.65 11.65 -3.31
CA GLY A 248 -6.60 11.56 -1.85
C GLY A 248 -5.55 12.45 -1.17
N ARG A 249 -4.55 12.94 -1.94
CA ARG A 249 -3.48 13.81 -1.46
C ARG A 249 -3.55 15.24 -1.97
N ARG A 250 -4.71 15.67 -2.49
CA ARG A 250 -4.87 17.00 -3.09
C ARG A 250 -4.40 18.16 -2.19
N GLU A 251 -4.71 18.10 -0.90
CA GLU A 251 -4.29 19.14 0.05
C GLU A 251 -2.78 19.16 0.29
N ILE A 252 -2.12 18.00 0.17
CA ILE A 252 -0.67 17.87 0.28
C ILE A 252 0.01 18.55 -0.91
N MET A 253 -0.40 18.22 -2.14
CA MET A 253 0.11 18.87 -3.36
C MET A 253 0.01 20.40 -3.27
N LEU A 254 -1.17 20.92 -2.88
CA LEU A 254 -1.38 22.37 -2.75
C LEU A 254 -0.45 23.01 -1.72
N MET A 255 -0.17 22.32 -0.61
CA MET A 255 0.76 22.82 0.40
C MET A 255 2.21 22.73 -0.07
N GLN A 256 2.60 21.63 -0.73
CA GLN A 256 3.93 21.49 -1.34
C GLN A 256 4.22 22.65 -2.31
N GLU A 257 3.28 22.96 -3.21
CA GLU A 257 3.38 24.11 -4.13
C GLU A 257 3.48 25.45 -3.38
N ALA A 258 2.66 25.64 -2.35
CA ALA A 258 2.69 26.87 -1.55
C ALA A 258 4.04 27.06 -0.83
N LEU A 259 4.60 26.00 -0.24
CA LEU A 259 5.90 26.05 0.42
C LEU A 259 7.05 26.21 -0.57
N ALA A 260 6.96 25.64 -1.76
CA ALA A 260 7.94 25.88 -2.83
C ALA A 260 7.98 27.36 -3.25
N LEU A 261 6.82 28.00 -3.37
CA LEU A 261 6.72 29.44 -3.65
C LEU A 261 7.32 30.30 -2.53
N LEU A 262 7.02 29.96 -1.27
CA LEU A 262 7.51 30.72 -0.11
C LEU A 262 9.02 30.56 0.11
N GLN A 263 9.61 29.43 -0.27
CA GLN A 263 11.06 29.18 -0.19
C GLN A 263 11.84 29.79 -1.36
N GLY A 264 11.18 30.39 -2.36
CA GLY A 264 11.87 31.03 -3.48
C GLY A 264 12.68 30.07 -4.36
N GLY A 265 12.35 28.78 -4.34
CA GLY A 265 13.07 27.73 -5.09
C GLY A 265 14.34 27.21 -4.43
N GLU A 266 14.67 27.63 -3.20
CA GLU A 266 15.75 27.04 -2.41
C GLU A 266 15.30 25.75 -1.71
N CYS A 267 16.15 24.72 -1.71
CA CYS A 267 15.89 23.46 -1.00
C CYS A 267 16.58 23.43 0.37
N ASN A 268 16.07 24.21 1.34
CA ASN A 268 16.50 24.11 2.73
C ASN A 268 15.44 23.38 3.56
N PHE A 269 15.59 22.06 3.72
CA PHE A 269 14.57 21.25 4.38
C PHE A 269 14.31 21.66 5.85
N LYS A 270 15.34 22.08 6.60
CA LYS A 270 15.16 22.46 8.01
C LYS A 270 14.38 23.76 8.17
N GLU A 271 14.71 24.76 7.36
CA GLU A 271 13.97 26.01 7.32
C GLU A 271 12.56 25.81 6.74
N GLY A 272 12.42 24.96 5.73
CA GLY A 272 11.15 24.57 5.15
C GLY A 272 10.19 23.92 6.15
N VAL A 273 10.68 23.08 7.07
CA VAL A 273 9.84 22.49 8.13
C VAL A 273 9.33 23.59 9.06
N ALA A 274 10.22 24.46 9.53
CA ALA A 274 9.84 25.57 10.41
C ALA A 274 8.81 26.51 9.76
N LEU A 275 9.07 26.89 8.50
CA LEU A 275 8.17 27.71 7.69
C LEU A 275 6.82 27.03 7.48
N GLY A 276 6.81 25.75 7.10
CA GLY A 276 5.58 25.00 6.87
C GLY A 276 4.71 24.89 8.12
N ARG A 277 5.32 24.64 9.28
CA ARG A 277 4.58 24.64 10.56
C ARG A 277 4.04 26.02 10.92
N GLU A 278 4.77 27.10 10.61
CA GLU A 278 4.28 28.47 10.77
C GLU A 278 3.06 28.75 9.87
N VAL A 279 3.13 28.34 8.60
CA VAL A 279 2.01 28.47 7.65
C VAL A 279 0.78 27.73 8.15
N PHE A 280 0.89 26.46 8.54
CA PHE A 280 -0.23 25.70 9.09
C PHE A 280 -0.84 26.35 10.32
N LYS A 281 -0.02 26.92 11.21
CA LYS A 281 -0.49 27.65 12.39
C LYS A 281 -1.25 28.93 12.00
N ALA A 282 -0.76 29.66 11.01
CA ALA A 282 -1.33 30.92 10.55
C ALA A 282 -2.62 30.77 9.72
N LEU A 283 -2.80 29.63 9.04
CA LEU A 283 -4.00 29.37 8.24
C LEU A 283 -5.28 29.47 9.10
N PRO A 284 -6.37 30.07 8.59
CA PRO A 284 -7.67 30.05 9.26
C PRO A 284 -8.16 28.62 9.51
N ASP A 285 -8.91 28.38 10.59
CA ASP A 285 -9.45 27.04 10.87
C ASP A 285 -10.51 26.57 9.85
N SER A 286 -11.03 27.47 9.01
CA SER A 286 -11.87 27.14 7.86
C SER A 286 -11.08 26.72 6.61
N SER A 287 -9.74 26.79 6.65
CA SER A 287 -8.89 26.36 5.53
C SER A 287 -8.98 24.85 5.37
N ARG A 288 -9.45 24.39 4.20
CA ARG A 288 -9.56 22.96 3.88
C ARG A 288 -8.23 22.21 4.07
N ILE A 289 -7.10 22.83 3.71
CA ILE A 289 -5.76 22.23 3.88
C ILE A 289 -5.47 22.00 5.37
N LYS A 290 -5.72 23.02 6.22
CA LYS A 290 -5.51 22.91 7.67
C LYS A 290 -6.47 21.91 8.33
N THR A 291 -7.74 21.90 7.91
CA THR A 291 -8.74 20.95 8.40
C THR A 291 -8.33 19.52 8.07
N ARG A 292 -7.94 19.26 6.81
CA ARG A 292 -7.55 17.93 6.36
C ARG A 292 -6.30 17.42 7.08
N GLU A 293 -5.31 18.29 7.26
CA GLU A 293 -4.12 17.99 8.07
C GLU A 293 -4.49 17.57 9.49
N LYS A 294 -5.37 18.33 10.16
CA LYS A 294 -5.81 18.02 11.52
C LYS A 294 -6.60 16.72 11.62
N GLU A 295 -7.47 16.46 10.67
CA GLU A 295 -8.37 15.30 10.70
C GLU A 295 -7.67 14.00 10.31
N ARG A 296 -6.71 14.08 9.38
CA ARG A 296 -6.11 12.88 8.78
C ARG A 296 -4.68 12.62 9.22
N TRP A 297 -3.87 13.67 9.31
CA TRP A 297 -2.40 13.52 9.40
C TRP A 297 -1.82 13.93 10.76
N ALA A 298 -2.63 14.49 11.65
CA ALA A 298 -2.17 15.04 12.92
C ALA A 298 -1.36 14.07 13.79
N MET A 299 -1.67 12.78 13.75
CA MET A 299 -0.96 11.74 14.52
C MET A 299 0.36 11.32 13.87
N GLU A 300 0.46 11.43 12.55
CA GLU A 300 1.63 10.97 11.78
C GLU A 300 2.65 12.09 11.60
N ASN A 301 2.17 13.33 11.45
CA ASN A 301 2.95 14.48 11.04
C ASN A 301 3.54 15.31 12.21
N GLU A 302 3.64 14.71 13.40
CA GLU A 302 4.28 15.34 14.56
C GLU A 302 5.81 15.42 14.42
N ARG A 303 6.43 14.46 13.71
CA ARG A 303 7.88 14.37 13.50
C ARG A 303 8.31 15.23 12.31
N ASP A 304 9.43 15.93 12.42
CA ASP A 304 9.94 16.79 11.35
C ASP A 304 10.30 16.02 10.08
N SER A 305 10.78 14.79 10.23
CA SER A 305 11.03 13.90 9.10
C SER A 305 9.75 13.55 8.33
N THR A 306 8.63 13.31 9.03
CA THR A 306 7.33 13.08 8.38
C THR A 306 6.85 14.36 7.70
N PHE A 307 7.06 15.53 8.32
CA PHE A 307 6.67 16.80 7.71
C PHE A 307 7.47 17.08 6.44
N ALA A 308 8.78 16.83 6.49
CA ALA A 308 9.66 17.04 5.35
C ALA A 308 9.33 16.08 4.21
N ASP A 309 9.14 14.79 4.52
CA ASP A 309 8.67 13.77 3.57
C ASP A 309 7.34 14.14 2.92
N MET A 310 6.36 14.59 3.71
CA MET A 310 5.02 14.90 3.21
C MET A 310 4.94 16.22 2.44
N TYR A 311 5.57 17.30 2.94
CA TYR A 311 5.29 18.67 2.47
C TYR A 311 6.47 19.37 1.80
N LEU A 312 7.68 18.81 1.87
CA LEU A 312 8.89 19.40 1.29
C LEU A 312 9.57 18.48 0.28
N HIS A 313 8.89 17.40 -0.14
CA HIS A 313 9.48 16.46 -1.07
C HIS A 313 9.80 17.15 -2.42
N PRO A 314 11.05 17.09 -2.91
CA PRO A 314 11.47 17.86 -4.08
C PRO A 314 10.97 17.27 -5.42
N GLN A 315 10.45 16.04 -5.39
CA GLN A 315 9.96 15.31 -6.56
C GLN A 315 8.84 14.36 -6.17
N GLU A 316 7.61 14.61 -6.60
CA GLU A 316 6.48 13.71 -6.36
C GLU A 316 5.66 13.61 -7.65
N VAL A 317 5.23 12.40 -7.98
CA VAL A 317 4.33 12.11 -9.09
C VAL A 317 3.11 11.41 -8.52
N ASP A 318 1.99 12.12 -8.52
CA ASP A 318 0.73 11.58 -8.07
C ASP A 318 -0.08 10.96 -9.21
N TYR A 319 -0.75 9.86 -8.90
CA TYR A 319 -1.51 9.09 -9.88
C TYR A 319 -3.01 9.21 -9.64
N THR A 320 -3.76 9.24 -10.73
CA THR A 320 -5.15 8.74 -10.79
C THR A 320 -5.15 7.31 -11.31
N VAL A 321 -6.26 6.56 -11.20
CA VAL A 321 -6.35 5.20 -11.77
C VAL A 321 -5.97 5.15 -13.26
N PRO A 322 -6.47 6.04 -14.15
CA PRO A 322 -6.09 6.03 -15.56
C PRO A 322 -4.59 6.26 -15.79
N SER A 323 -3.99 7.24 -15.11
CA SER A 323 -2.54 7.50 -15.24
C SER A 323 -1.68 6.39 -14.65
N LEU A 324 -2.17 5.71 -13.60
CA LEU A 324 -1.50 4.54 -13.01
C LEU A 324 -1.48 3.38 -14.02
N MET A 325 -2.62 3.08 -14.62
CA MET A 325 -2.74 2.00 -15.62
C MET A 325 -1.90 2.30 -16.86
N GLN A 326 -1.89 3.56 -17.30
CA GLN A 326 -1.03 4.00 -18.39
C GLN A 326 0.46 3.86 -18.05
N TRP A 327 0.87 4.19 -16.83
CA TRP A 327 2.24 4.02 -16.37
C TRP A 327 2.65 2.55 -16.35
N ILE A 328 1.78 1.64 -15.86
CA ILE A 328 2.01 0.19 -15.89
C ILE A 328 2.12 -0.32 -17.33
N ASP A 329 1.29 0.17 -18.25
CA ASP A 329 1.33 -0.23 -19.66
C ASP A 329 2.66 0.11 -20.35
N THR A 330 3.44 1.06 -19.82
CA THR A 330 4.77 1.40 -20.36
C THR A 330 5.80 0.28 -20.26
N VAL A 331 5.52 -0.79 -19.49
CA VAL A 331 6.38 -1.97 -19.33
C VAL A 331 5.71 -3.27 -19.78
N SER A 332 4.59 -3.18 -20.51
CA SER A 332 3.85 -4.36 -20.99
C SER A 332 4.63 -5.22 -21.97
N ASP A 333 5.62 -4.64 -22.68
CA ASP A 333 6.58 -5.33 -23.54
C ASP A 333 7.54 -6.27 -22.77
N LEU A 334 7.66 -6.09 -21.45
CA LEU A 334 8.42 -6.98 -20.56
C LEU A 334 7.56 -8.12 -19.97
N ASP A 335 6.37 -8.32 -20.54
CA ASP A 335 5.37 -9.31 -20.10
C ASP A 335 4.90 -9.08 -18.66
N ILE A 336 4.76 -7.82 -18.27
CA ILE A 336 4.28 -7.42 -16.96
C ILE A 336 2.76 -7.25 -16.99
N LYS A 337 2.07 -7.85 -16.02
CA LYS A 337 0.62 -7.79 -15.86
C LYS A 337 0.27 -7.19 -14.50
N PHE A 338 -0.81 -6.40 -14.47
CA PHE A 338 -1.43 -5.95 -13.24
C PHE A 338 -2.22 -7.09 -12.60
N ALA A 339 -1.80 -7.55 -11.43
CA ALA A 339 -2.47 -8.64 -10.72
C ALA A 339 -3.66 -8.15 -9.88
N GLY A 340 -3.63 -6.90 -9.42
CA GLY A 340 -4.70 -6.30 -8.64
C GLY A 340 -4.20 -5.38 -7.54
N PHE A 341 -5.09 -4.54 -7.03
CA PHE A 341 -4.85 -3.81 -5.79
C PHE A 341 -4.87 -4.75 -4.60
N SER A 342 -3.94 -4.55 -3.67
CA SER A 342 -3.71 -5.44 -2.51
C SER A 342 -4.88 -5.47 -1.52
N ASN A 343 -5.78 -4.49 -1.58
CA ASN A 343 -6.95 -4.33 -0.72
C ASN A 343 -8.28 -4.48 -1.50
N PRO A 344 -8.56 -5.65 -2.11
CA PRO A 344 -9.65 -5.82 -3.08
C PRO A 344 -11.05 -5.52 -2.53
N LYS A 345 -11.25 -5.57 -1.21
CA LYS A 345 -12.53 -5.22 -0.55
C LYS A 345 -12.88 -3.73 -0.72
N LEU A 346 -11.89 -2.83 -0.69
CA LEU A 346 -12.13 -1.38 -0.84
C LEU A 346 -12.60 -1.00 -2.25
N TRP A 347 -12.27 -1.84 -3.24
CA TRP A 347 -12.63 -1.66 -4.65
C TRP A 347 -13.98 -2.27 -5.05
N LYS A 348 -14.74 -2.83 -4.10
CA LYS A 348 -16.07 -3.40 -4.38
C LYS A 348 -17.12 -2.29 -4.57
N LEU A 349 -17.78 -2.31 -5.72
CA LEU A 349 -18.86 -1.36 -6.07
C LEU A 349 -20.01 -1.38 -5.06
N ASP A 350 -20.37 -2.56 -4.54
CA ASP A 350 -21.49 -2.73 -3.61
C ASP A 350 -21.29 -1.93 -2.30
N ARG A 351 -20.04 -1.63 -1.91
CA ARG A 351 -19.71 -0.77 -0.76
C ARG A 351 -20.25 0.65 -0.90
N LEU A 352 -20.22 1.19 -2.12
CA LEU A 352 -20.58 2.58 -2.42
C LEU A 352 -21.98 2.70 -3.03
N LEU A 353 -22.37 1.72 -3.86
CA LEU A 353 -23.59 1.76 -4.67
C LEU A 353 -24.63 0.72 -4.25
N GLY A 354 -24.41 -0.06 -3.18
CA GLY A 354 -25.33 -1.09 -2.70
C GLY A 354 -26.75 -0.56 -2.41
N GLY A 355 -26.87 0.69 -1.97
CA GLY A 355 -28.15 1.37 -1.75
C GLY A 355 -28.83 1.90 -3.02
N ALA A 356 -28.20 1.76 -4.20
CA ALA A 356 -28.70 2.27 -5.48
C ALA A 356 -28.64 1.18 -6.57
N PRO A 357 -29.59 0.22 -6.59
CA PRO A 357 -29.54 -0.96 -7.46
C PRO A 357 -29.36 -0.65 -8.95
N ASP A 358 -30.03 0.38 -9.46
CA ASP A 358 -29.91 0.79 -10.86
C ASP A 358 -28.51 1.34 -11.20
N ALA A 359 -27.92 2.12 -10.28
CA ALA A 359 -26.58 2.65 -10.45
C ALA A 359 -25.53 1.52 -10.36
N LEU A 360 -25.69 0.61 -9.40
CA LEU A 360 -24.86 -0.57 -9.25
C LEU A 360 -24.92 -1.49 -10.47
N ALA A 361 -26.11 -1.71 -11.03
CA ALA A 361 -26.29 -2.50 -12.25
C ALA A 361 -25.64 -1.85 -13.48
N ARG A 362 -25.56 -0.52 -13.54
CA ARG A 362 -24.80 0.20 -14.57
C ARG A 362 -23.30 0.09 -14.33
N ALA A 363 -22.86 0.25 -13.09
CA ALA A 363 -21.46 0.15 -12.71
C ALA A 363 -20.87 -1.23 -12.99
N LYS A 364 -21.62 -2.31 -12.71
CA LYS A 364 -21.22 -3.70 -13.00
C LYS A 364 -21.04 -4.02 -14.48
N LYS A 365 -21.51 -3.15 -15.40
CA LYS A 365 -21.31 -3.29 -16.86
C LYS A 365 -20.04 -2.59 -17.37
N LEU A 366 -19.39 -1.77 -16.54
CA LEU A 366 -18.16 -1.08 -16.90
C LEU A 366 -16.99 -2.08 -16.96
N SER A 367 -15.94 -1.73 -17.72
CA SER A 367 -14.67 -2.49 -17.67
C SER A 367 -14.06 -2.44 -16.26
N GLN A 368 -13.19 -3.39 -15.93
CA GLN A 368 -12.57 -3.45 -14.59
C GLN A 368 -11.85 -2.13 -14.23
N GLU A 369 -11.12 -1.54 -15.18
CA GLU A 369 -10.45 -0.25 -15.00
C GLU A 369 -11.46 0.89 -14.76
N GLN A 370 -12.55 0.91 -15.52
CA GLN A 370 -13.62 1.90 -15.33
C GLN A 370 -14.31 1.73 -13.97
N GLN A 371 -14.45 0.51 -13.48
CA GLN A 371 -14.97 0.25 -12.12
C GLN A 371 -14.02 0.80 -11.06
N TYR A 372 -12.71 0.57 -11.20
CA TYR A 372 -11.71 1.15 -10.29
C TYR A 372 -11.74 2.67 -10.31
N ARG A 373 -11.77 3.29 -11.50
CA ARG A 373 -11.90 4.74 -11.63
C ARG A 373 -13.21 5.25 -11.02
N LEU A 374 -14.31 4.52 -11.18
CA LEU A 374 -15.58 4.91 -10.56
C LEU A 374 -15.49 4.90 -9.03
N VAL A 375 -14.87 3.86 -8.45
CA VAL A 375 -14.65 3.78 -6.99
C VAL A 375 -13.77 4.95 -6.52
N GLU A 376 -12.65 5.20 -7.19
CA GLU A 376 -11.73 6.31 -6.89
C GLU A 376 -12.43 7.68 -6.90
N LEU A 377 -13.33 7.90 -7.88
CA LEU A 377 -14.09 9.16 -8.00
C LEU A 377 -15.16 9.34 -6.91
N LEU A 378 -15.81 8.25 -6.50
CA LEU A 378 -16.88 8.28 -5.51
C LEU A 378 -16.36 8.29 -4.07
N ASP A 379 -15.11 7.88 -3.87
CA ASP A 379 -14.48 7.76 -2.56
C ASP A 379 -12.99 8.12 -2.60
N PRO A 380 -12.64 9.37 -2.99
CA PRO A 380 -11.25 9.79 -3.12
C PRO A 380 -10.52 9.86 -1.78
N ASP A 381 -11.27 9.99 -0.68
CA ASP A 381 -10.68 10.10 0.65
C ASP A 381 -10.12 8.78 1.16
N THR A 382 -10.65 7.63 0.72
CA THR A 382 -10.15 6.30 1.13
C THR A 382 -8.82 5.93 0.46
N PHE A 383 -8.41 6.63 -0.60
CA PHE A 383 -7.19 6.30 -1.34
C PHE A 383 -6.20 7.46 -1.32
N THR A 384 -5.33 7.51 -0.31
CA THR A 384 -4.13 8.38 -0.37
C THR A 384 -3.03 7.83 -1.23
N HIS A 385 -3.08 6.54 -1.49
CA HIS A 385 -2.07 5.80 -2.23
C HIS A 385 -2.73 4.58 -2.87
N TYR A 386 -2.00 3.99 -3.82
CA TYR A 386 -2.31 2.73 -4.44
C TYR A 386 -1.25 1.72 -4.04
N GLU A 387 -1.69 0.64 -3.41
CA GLU A 387 -0.88 -0.56 -3.20
C GLU A 387 -1.39 -1.68 -4.08
N PHE A 388 -0.51 -2.28 -4.86
CA PHE A 388 -0.88 -3.31 -5.84
C PHE A 388 0.26 -4.26 -6.15
N PHE A 389 -0.08 -5.35 -6.80
CA PHE A 389 0.87 -6.34 -7.29
C PHE A 389 0.96 -6.31 -8.80
N LEU A 390 2.18 -6.37 -9.31
CA LEU A 390 2.50 -6.74 -10.69
C LEU A 390 3.09 -8.15 -10.71
N VAL A 391 2.90 -8.85 -11.83
CA VAL A 391 3.50 -10.17 -12.06
C VAL A 391 4.08 -10.25 -13.46
N LYS A 392 5.19 -10.99 -13.61
CA LYS A 392 5.80 -11.25 -14.92
C LYS A 392 5.31 -12.56 -15.48
N GLY A 393 4.71 -12.52 -16.67
CA GLY A 393 4.07 -13.68 -17.29
C GLY A 393 2.57 -13.72 -17.05
N ASP A 394 1.91 -14.54 -17.86
CA ASP A 394 0.50 -14.84 -17.68
C ASP A 394 0.29 -15.67 -16.41
N VAL A 395 -0.65 -15.24 -15.58
CA VAL A 395 -1.07 -15.98 -14.39
C VAL A 395 -2.52 -16.38 -14.52
N LYS A 396 -2.77 -17.69 -14.49
CA LYS A 396 -4.10 -18.23 -14.27
C LYS A 396 -4.28 -18.46 -12.78
N ARG A 397 -5.02 -17.56 -12.13
CA ARG A 397 -5.37 -17.71 -10.71
C ARG A 397 -6.22 -18.97 -10.52
N LYS A 398 -5.81 -19.82 -9.57
CA LYS A 398 -6.50 -21.06 -9.22
C LYS A 398 -7.74 -20.75 -8.38
N ASP A 399 -8.87 -21.37 -8.70
CA ASP A 399 -10.07 -21.37 -7.86
C ASP A 399 -10.29 -22.78 -7.29
N TRP A 400 -10.11 -22.91 -5.98
CA TRP A 400 -10.29 -24.16 -5.25
C TRP A 400 -11.75 -24.67 -5.22
N ARG A 401 -12.72 -23.84 -5.66
CA ARG A 401 -14.11 -24.26 -5.85
C ARG A 401 -14.32 -25.08 -7.10
N GLU A 402 -13.49 -24.85 -8.12
CA GLU A 402 -13.65 -25.45 -9.45
C GLU A 402 -12.81 -26.72 -9.65
N VAL A 403 -11.90 -27.02 -8.71
CA VAL A 403 -11.08 -28.24 -8.76
C VAL A 403 -11.85 -29.47 -8.29
N SER A 404 -11.40 -30.65 -8.72
CA SER A 404 -11.93 -31.94 -8.23
C SER A 404 -11.73 -32.10 -6.71
N ASP A 405 -12.58 -32.87 -6.06
CA ASP A 405 -12.42 -33.18 -4.64
C ASP A 405 -11.09 -33.90 -4.37
N GLU A 406 -10.67 -34.81 -5.26
CA GLU A 406 -9.37 -35.48 -5.14
C GLU A 406 -8.21 -34.48 -5.12
N GLU A 407 -8.21 -33.50 -6.03
CA GLU A 407 -7.21 -32.44 -6.07
C GLU A 407 -7.26 -31.56 -4.81
N PHE A 408 -8.46 -31.11 -4.42
CA PHE A 408 -8.67 -30.27 -3.23
C PHE A 408 -8.14 -30.95 -1.96
N TYR A 409 -8.56 -32.20 -1.73
CA TYR A 409 -8.23 -32.94 -0.51
C TYR A 409 -6.77 -33.45 -0.51
N SER A 410 -6.10 -33.48 -1.66
CA SER A 410 -4.66 -33.80 -1.76
C SER A 410 -3.74 -32.60 -1.57
N ALA A 411 -4.26 -31.37 -1.68
CA ALA A 411 -3.50 -30.16 -1.45
C ALA A 411 -3.03 -30.06 0.00
N LYS A 412 -1.87 -29.44 0.23
CA LYS A 412 -1.32 -29.25 1.56
C LYS A 412 -1.85 -27.96 2.20
N ALA A 413 -2.32 -28.05 3.44
CA ALA A 413 -2.89 -26.94 4.17
C ALA A 413 -1.83 -26.19 4.98
N ILE A 414 -1.81 -24.86 4.84
CA ILE A 414 -0.88 -23.96 5.52
C ILE A 414 -1.69 -22.89 6.23
N ARG A 415 -1.57 -22.80 7.56
CA ARG A 415 -2.16 -21.71 8.33
C ARG A 415 -1.34 -20.43 8.15
N GLN A 416 -2.03 -19.34 7.89
CA GLN A 416 -1.40 -18.03 7.74
C GLN A 416 -0.76 -17.59 9.07
N ALA A 417 0.41 -16.96 9.00
CA ALA A 417 1.23 -16.67 10.19
C ALA A 417 0.80 -15.43 10.98
N GLY A 418 0.11 -14.49 10.33
CA GLY A 418 -0.39 -13.24 10.87
C GLY A 418 -1.74 -13.31 11.59
N ILE A 419 -2.29 -14.50 11.86
CA ILE A 419 -3.53 -14.63 12.63
C ILE A 419 -3.28 -14.10 14.03
N GLN A 420 -3.99 -13.03 14.42
CA GLN A 420 -3.83 -12.42 15.73
C GLN A 420 -5.19 -12.05 16.35
N PRO A 421 -5.40 -12.34 17.66
CA PRO A 421 -4.58 -13.20 18.51
C PRO A 421 -4.63 -14.67 18.04
N TRP A 422 -3.55 -15.43 18.28
CA TRP A 422 -3.53 -16.88 18.09
C TRP A 422 -2.74 -17.54 19.23
N PRO A 423 -3.18 -18.70 19.78
CA PRO A 423 -4.43 -19.40 19.49
C PRO A 423 -5.66 -18.70 20.09
N ALA A 424 -6.70 -18.48 19.28
CA ALA A 424 -8.00 -17.96 19.70
C ALA A 424 -9.09 -18.30 18.67
N ASP A 425 -10.33 -18.42 19.11
CA ASP A 425 -11.51 -18.62 18.26
C ASP A 425 -12.03 -17.30 17.64
N ARG A 426 -11.62 -16.17 18.21
CA ARG A 426 -11.90 -14.80 17.73
C ARG A 426 -10.62 -14.10 17.37
N VAL A 427 -10.49 -13.75 16.10
CA VAL A 427 -9.26 -13.18 15.52
C VAL A 427 -9.57 -11.96 14.67
N PHE A 428 -8.55 -11.16 14.37
CA PHE A 428 -8.65 -10.10 13.38
C PHE A 428 -8.27 -10.63 12.00
N ASP A 429 -9.08 -10.31 10.99
CA ASP A 429 -8.65 -10.45 9.59
C ASP A 429 -7.62 -9.37 9.23
N GLN A 430 -7.09 -9.44 8.01
CA GLN A 430 -6.08 -8.50 7.53
C GLN A 430 -6.56 -7.04 7.41
N ASP A 431 -7.87 -6.82 7.43
CA ASP A 431 -8.51 -5.51 7.43
C ASP A 431 -8.96 -5.11 8.85
N TYR A 432 -8.47 -5.81 9.88
CA TYR A 432 -8.80 -5.65 11.30
C TYR A 432 -10.28 -5.84 11.65
N ASN A 433 -11.04 -6.58 10.82
CA ASN A 433 -12.38 -7.00 11.19
C ASN A 433 -12.31 -8.20 12.13
N LEU A 434 -13.17 -8.20 13.15
CA LEU A 434 -13.28 -9.32 14.06
C LEU A 434 -14.00 -10.50 13.37
N VAL A 435 -13.32 -11.64 13.29
CA VAL A 435 -13.85 -12.89 12.76
C VAL A 435 -13.95 -13.92 13.86
N GLN A 436 -15.09 -14.62 13.92
CA GLN A 436 -15.30 -15.78 14.76
C GLN A 436 -15.17 -17.04 13.90
N PHE A 437 -14.35 -17.97 14.34
CA PHE A 437 -14.27 -19.33 13.78
C PHE A 437 -15.39 -20.21 14.35
N THR A 438 -15.85 -21.17 13.55
CA THR A 438 -16.60 -22.32 14.07
C THR A 438 -15.65 -23.24 14.84
N ASP A 439 -16.20 -24.11 15.70
CA ASP A 439 -15.38 -25.08 16.44
C ASP A 439 -14.59 -25.99 15.48
N ALA A 440 -15.19 -26.36 14.34
CA ALA A 440 -14.54 -27.17 13.31
C ALA A 440 -13.41 -26.41 12.59
N GLU A 441 -13.63 -25.14 12.22
CA GLU A 441 -12.61 -24.29 11.59
C GLU A 441 -11.41 -24.06 12.52
N TYR A 442 -11.68 -23.76 13.79
CA TYR A 442 -10.63 -23.55 14.78
C TYR A 442 -9.81 -24.83 14.99
N ALA A 443 -10.47 -25.98 15.19
CA ALA A 443 -9.79 -27.27 15.32
C ALA A 443 -8.98 -27.65 14.07
N PHE A 444 -9.49 -27.36 12.87
CA PHE A 444 -8.76 -27.59 11.62
C PHE A 444 -7.49 -26.74 11.53
N LEU A 445 -7.59 -25.44 11.84
CA LEU A 445 -6.44 -24.53 11.82
C LEU A 445 -5.38 -24.90 12.88
N GLN A 446 -5.78 -25.45 14.03
CA GLN A 446 -4.83 -25.95 15.05
C GLN A 446 -3.98 -27.13 14.56
N LEU A 447 -4.49 -27.93 13.62
CA LEU A 447 -3.78 -29.07 13.02
C LEU A 447 -2.98 -28.70 11.77
N CYS A 448 -3.15 -27.48 11.25
CA CYS A 448 -2.41 -26.99 10.10
C CYS A 448 -1.03 -26.47 10.53
N ALA A 449 0.00 -26.87 9.79
CA ALA A 449 1.32 -26.25 9.90
C ALA A 449 1.24 -24.74 9.64
N GLN A 450 1.98 -23.94 10.41
CA GLN A 450 2.03 -22.50 10.23
C GLN A 450 3.01 -22.11 9.11
N ASP A 451 2.68 -21.10 8.31
CA ASP A 451 3.64 -20.42 7.44
C ASP A 451 4.80 -19.86 8.31
N PRO A 452 6.07 -20.24 8.06
CA PRO A 452 7.13 -19.93 8.99
C PRO A 452 7.44 -18.43 9.06
N THR A 453 7.66 -17.92 10.27
CA THR A 453 8.25 -16.59 10.54
C THR A 453 9.56 -16.77 11.27
N VAL A 454 10.38 -15.73 11.41
CA VAL A 454 11.61 -15.83 12.22
C VAL A 454 11.31 -16.25 13.67
N GLU A 455 10.19 -15.83 14.25
CA GLU A 455 9.79 -16.25 15.61
C GLU A 455 9.57 -17.77 15.72
N THR A 456 9.02 -18.41 14.68
CA THR A 456 8.80 -19.87 14.68
C THR A 456 10.01 -20.65 14.16
N PHE A 457 10.84 -20.03 13.32
CA PHE A 457 11.99 -20.68 12.67
C PHE A 457 13.20 -20.86 13.60
N GLU A 458 13.43 -19.94 14.53
CA GLU A 458 14.54 -20.06 15.49
C GLU A 458 14.23 -20.95 16.70
N TYR A 459 12.95 -21.23 16.96
CA TYR A 459 12.51 -21.81 18.24
C TYR A 459 11.72 -23.13 18.13
N GLU A 460 11.23 -23.53 16.94
CA GLU A 460 10.48 -24.79 16.76
C GLU A 460 10.90 -25.54 15.48
N GLU A 461 10.78 -26.88 15.47
CA GLU A 461 10.86 -27.66 14.23
C GLU A 461 9.72 -27.19 13.31
N VAL A 462 10.06 -26.57 12.18
CA VAL A 462 9.04 -26.10 11.23
C VAL A 462 8.27 -27.32 10.71
N GLU A 463 7.04 -27.48 11.17
CA GLU A 463 6.18 -28.59 10.76
C GLU A 463 5.94 -28.56 9.25
N GLU A 464 6.09 -29.73 8.61
CA GLU A 464 5.80 -29.87 7.19
C GLU A 464 4.28 -29.84 6.94
N PRO A 465 3.78 -29.02 6.00
CA PRO A 465 2.36 -28.98 5.67
C PRO A 465 1.81 -30.34 5.23
N GLN A 466 0.67 -30.73 5.80
CA GLN A 466 -0.01 -32.00 5.56
C GLN A 466 -1.17 -31.83 4.56
N ALA A 467 -1.54 -32.90 3.86
CA ALA A 467 -2.68 -32.86 2.96
C ALA A 467 -3.99 -32.64 3.74
N VAL A 468 -4.94 -31.92 3.15
CA VAL A 468 -6.25 -31.64 3.78
C VAL A 468 -6.92 -32.95 4.23
N LYS A 469 -6.91 -34.01 3.42
CA LYS A 469 -7.47 -35.32 3.80
C LYS A 469 -6.84 -35.92 5.05
N ASP A 470 -5.54 -35.72 5.26
CA ASP A 470 -4.80 -36.29 6.38
C ASP A 470 -5.09 -35.51 7.67
N ILE A 471 -5.36 -34.21 7.55
CA ILE A 471 -5.82 -33.35 8.66
C ILE A 471 -7.25 -33.70 9.04
N VAL A 472 -8.16 -33.76 8.06
CA VAL A 472 -9.57 -34.10 8.28
C VAL A 472 -9.73 -35.47 8.94
N ALA A 473 -8.89 -36.45 8.57
CA ALA A 473 -8.89 -37.78 9.18
C ALA A 473 -8.51 -37.81 10.68
N LYS A 474 -7.87 -36.75 11.20
CA LYS A 474 -7.48 -36.60 12.61
C LYS A 474 -8.50 -35.83 13.45
N MET A 475 -9.50 -35.22 12.82
CA MET A 475 -10.47 -34.38 13.52
C MET A 475 -11.57 -35.21 14.17
N ASP A 476 -11.87 -34.91 15.44
CA ASP A 476 -12.99 -35.54 16.16
C ASP A 476 -14.35 -35.08 15.63
N SER A 477 -14.44 -33.85 15.12
CA SER A 477 -15.63 -33.26 14.49
C SER A 477 -15.38 -33.00 13.01
N PRO A 478 -16.30 -33.39 12.11
CA PRO A 478 -16.10 -33.21 10.68
C PRO A 478 -16.17 -31.72 10.29
N ILE A 479 -15.17 -31.24 9.55
CA ILE A 479 -15.21 -29.96 8.84
C ILE A 479 -15.67 -30.18 7.39
N THR A 480 -16.50 -29.28 6.88
CA THR A 480 -16.99 -29.31 5.50
C THR A 480 -16.03 -28.63 4.53
N LYS A 481 -16.14 -28.96 3.23
CA LYS A 481 -15.36 -28.27 2.17
C LYS A 481 -15.68 -26.77 2.16
N GLU A 482 -16.93 -26.40 2.39
CA GLU A 482 -17.42 -25.03 2.44
C GLU A 482 -16.78 -24.22 3.59
N GLU A 483 -16.63 -24.82 4.77
CA GLU A 483 -15.90 -24.20 5.90
C GLU A 483 -14.42 -23.99 5.57
N ILE A 484 -13.76 -24.96 4.93
CA ILE A 484 -12.37 -24.80 4.47
C ILE A 484 -12.27 -23.69 3.43
N LEU A 485 -13.19 -23.65 2.45
CA LEU A 485 -13.24 -22.59 1.44
C LEU A 485 -13.46 -21.20 2.07
N ARG A 486 -14.26 -21.10 3.14
CA ARG A 486 -14.43 -19.85 3.90
C ARG A 486 -13.10 -19.40 4.52
N LEU A 487 -12.31 -20.31 5.08
CA LEU A 487 -10.97 -19.98 5.61
C LEU A 487 -10.02 -19.48 4.51
N LEU A 488 -10.13 -19.98 3.28
CA LEU A 488 -9.39 -19.47 2.13
C LEU A 488 -9.85 -18.07 1.71
N ASP A 489 -11.16 -17.79 1.71
CA ASP A 489 -11.71 -16.47 1.38
C ASP A 489 -11.31 -15.38 2.40
N LEU A 490 -11.16 -15.80 3.65
CA LEU A 490 -10.70 -14.95 4.74
C LEU A 490 -9.16 -14.86 4.80
N GLU A 491 -8.46 -15.62 3.96
CA GLU A 491 -6.99 -15.66 3.86
C GLU A 491 -6.30 -16.06 5.19
N PHE A 492 -6.99 -16.85 6.01
CA PHE A 492 -6.42 -17.50 7.21
C PHE A 492 -5.79 -18.85 6.91
N LEU A 493 -6.12 -19.41 5.75
CA LEU A 493 -5.60 -20.66 5.24
C LEU A 493 -5.09 -20.45 3.82
N PHE A 494 -4.00 -21.12 3.48
CA PHE A 494 -3.53 -21.28 2.11
C PHE A 494 -3.43 -22.77 1.78
N LEU A 495 -3.74 -23.12 0.53
CA LEU A 495 -3.51 -24.47 0.00
C LEU A 495 -2.34 -24.45 -0.96
N GLN A 496 -1.38 -25.35 -0.76
CA GLN A 496 -0.29 -25.63 -1.71
C GLN A 496 -0.71 -26.83 -2.58
N PRO A 497 -0.69 -26.73 -3.93
CA PRO A 497 -1.00 -27.83 -4.81
C PRO A 497 -0.05 -29.02 -4.59
N SER A 498 -0.58 -30.23 -4.72
CA SER A 498 0.24 -31.44 -4.87
C SER A 498 1.04 -31.36 -6.18
N LYS A 499 2.28 -31.86 -6.17
CA LYS A 499 3.15 -31.91 -7.36
C LYS A 499 2.63 -32.85 -8.43
#